data_AF-A0A4Y2TL25-F1
#
_entry.id   AF-A0A4Y2TL25-F1
#
_cell.length_a   1.000
_cell.length_b   1.000
_cell.length_c   1.000
_cell.angle_alpha   90.00
_cell.angle_beta   90.00
_cell.angle_gamma   90.00
#
_symmetry.space_group_name_H-M   'P 1'
#
loop_
_entity.id
_entity.type
_entity.pdbx_description
1 polymer ?
#
loop_
_entity_poly.entity_id
_entity_poly.type
_entity_poly.pdbx_seq_one_letter_code
_entity_poly.pdbx_strand_id
1 'polypeptide(L)'
;MIQKVRNEIREEYGISDTLEFAHIAVSFYDTWFTRGHASQIGVGCVIDILTGYVIDYEVMSKHSTDCEYAKTVLGGKSAEYLIWFDSHKTSCSINNTGTSGTMERAAAYKLWYRSGKMGFRYTTILSNGDAKAFNYLKEKNIYGADTEI
;
A
#
# COMPACT_ATOMS: atom_id res chain seq x y z
N MET A 1 -4.87 -17.77 2.63
CA MET A 1 -5.11 -17.56 1.19
C MET A 1 -3.91 -16.87 0.53
N ILE A 2 -3.60 -15.61 0.86
CA ILE A 2 -2.48 -14.87 0.25
C ILE A 2 -1.09 -15.54 0.47
N GLN A 3 -0.83 -16.16 1.62
CA GLN A 3 0.44 -16.90 1.80
C GLN A 3 0.60 -18.10 0.87
N LYS A 4 -0.51 -18.77 0.50
CA LYS A 4 -0.47 -19.88 -0.46
C LYS A 4 -0.07 -19.37 -1.85
N VAL A 5 -0.69 -18.27 -2.28
CA VAL A 5 -0.36 -17.57 -3.53
C VAL A 5 1.12 -17.20 -3.60
N ARG A 6 1.68 -16.68 -2.51
CA ARG A 6 3.10 -16.32 -2.45
C ARG A 6 4.03 -17.53 -2.62
N ASN A 7 3.68 -18.67 -2.03
CA ASN A 7 4.45 -19.89 -2.22
C ASN A 7 4.38 -20.38 -3.68
N GLU A 8 3.19 -20.38 -4.27
CA GLU A 8 2.99 -20.73 -5.69
C GLU A 8 3.84 -19.83 -6.61
N ILE A 9 3.86 -18.51 -6.36
CA ILE A 9 4.72 -17.59 -7.10
C ILE A 9 6.20 -17.95 -6.94
N ARG A 10 6.67 -18.25 -5.72
CA ARG A 10 8.10 -18.63 -5.52
C ARG A 10 8.46 -19.91 -6.28
N GLU A 11 7.56 -20.88 -6.32
CA GLU A 11 7.73 -22.13 -7.07
C GLU A 11 7.82 -21.86 -8.58
N GLU A 12 6.95 -21.01 -9.13
CA GLU A 12 6.95 -20.64 -10.56
C GLU A 12 8.23 -19.91 -10.99
N TYR A 13 8.78 -19.07 -10.11
CA TYR A 13 10.07 -18.42 -10.36
C TYR A 13 11.28 -19.34 -10.08
N GLY A 14 11.06 -20.61 -9.70
CA GLY A 14 12.12 -21.59 -9.44
C GLY A 14 13.02 -21.21 -8.27
N ILE A 15 12.51 -20.45 -7.31
CA ILE A 15 13.32 -19.83 -6.26
C ILE A 15 13.57 -20.84 -5.14
N SER A 16 14.84 -21.22 -4.97
CA SER A 16 15.30 -22.02 -3.85
C SER A 16 15.09 -21.30 -2.52
N ASP A 17 14.77 -22.03 -1.45
CA ASP A 17 14.69 -21.51 -0.08
C ASP A 17 15.99 -20.87 0.45
N THR A 18 17.10 -21.01 -0.29
CA THR A 18 18.39 -20.38 0.02
C THR A 18 18.47 -18.90 -0.35
N LEU A 19 17.59 -18.42 -1.24
CA LEU A 19 17.49 -17.00 -1.60
C LEU A 19 16.64 -16.25 -0.59
N GLU A 20 17.24 -15.24 0.04
CA GLU A 20 16.57 -14.39 1.03
C GLU A 20 15.35 -13.67 0.41
N PHE A 21 15.46 -13.22 -0.85
CA PHE A 21 14.39 -12.52 -1.56
C PHE A 21 14.16 -13.07 -2.97
N ALA A 22 12.88 -13.12 -3.34
CA ALA A 22 12.42 -13.31 -4.70
C ALA A 22 12.32 -11.97 -5.42
N HIS A 23 13.17 -11.76 -6.42
CA HIS A 23 13.11 -10.58 -7.29
C HIS A 23 12.11 -10.85 -8.41
N ILE A 24 11.00 -10.13 -8.43
CA ILE A 24 9.89 -10.40 -9.35
C ILE A 24 9.40 -9.13 -10.05
N ALA A 25 8.84 -9.33 -11.23
CA ALA A 25 8.21 -8.27 -12.01
C ALA A 25 6.72 -8.20 -11.67
N VAL A 26 6.23 -7.01 -11.35
CA VAL A 26 4.87 -6.82 -10.86
C VAL A 26 4.15 -5.74 -11.65
N SER A 27 2.83 -5.90 -11.76
CA SER A 27 1.95 -4.81 -12.14
C SER A 27 1.40 -4.13 -10.89
N PHE A 28 1.48 -2.80 -10.86
CA PHE A 28 0.83 -2.00 -9.83
C PHE A 28 -0.44 -1.37 -10.39
N TYR A 29 -1.56 -1.64 -9.73
CA TYR A 29 -2.85 -1.07 -10.09
C TYR A 29 -3.50 -0.44 -8.88
N ASP A 30 -4.15 0.70 -9.09
CA ASP A 30 -4.96 1.38 -8.11
C ASP A 30 -6.38 1.61 -8.63
N THR A 31 -7.34 1.63 -7.72
CA THR A 31 -8.72 2.01 -8.03
C THR A 31 -9.34 2.77 -6.86
N TRP A 32 -10.25 3.69 -7.20
CA TRP A 32 -10.81 4.67 -6.28
C TRP A 32 -12.31 4.49 -6.17
N PHE A 33 -12.86 4.65 -4.96
CA PHE A 33 -14.29 4.44 -4.70
C PHE A 33 -15.18 5.42 -5.49
N THR A 34 -14.67 6.61 -5.79
CA THR A 34 -15.35 7.63 -6.58
C THR A 34 -14.46 8.11 -7.72
N ARG A 35 -15.07 8.52 -8.83
CA ARG A 35 -14.36 9.03 -10.00
C ARG A 35 -13.73 10.39 -9.73
N GLY A 36 -12.53 10.61 -10.27
CA GLY A 36 -11.80 11.87 -10.19
C GLY A 36 -10.92 12.00 -8.93
N HIS A 37 -10.15 13.09 -8.85
CA HIS A 37 -9.14 13.32 -7.80
C HIS A 37 -9.74 13.75 -6.44
N ALA A 38 -10.96 13.34 -6.13
CA ALA A 38 -11.68 13.69 -4.90
C ALA A 38 -12.01 12.47 -4.02
N SER A 39 -11.60 11.27 -4.42
CA SER A 39 -11.92 10.06 -3.65
C SER A 39 -11.26 10.06 -2.28
N GLN A 40 -12.02 9.62 -1.26
CA GLN A 40 -11.51 9.50 0.11
C GLN A 40 -11.08 8.06 0.44
N ILE A 41 -11.43 7.10 -0.42
CA ILE A 41 -11.16 5.68 -0.22
C ILE A 41 -10.69 5.10 -1.56
N GLY A 42 -9.67 4.27 -1.52
CA GLY A 42 -9.26 3.46 -2.66
C GLY A 42 -8.40 2.30 -2.24
N VAL A 43 -7.93 1.55 -3.23
CA VAL A 43 -7.07 0.39 -3.01
C VAL A 43 -5.97 0.38 -4.06
N GLY A 44 -4.75 0.11 -3.62
CA GLY A 44 -3.64 -0.27 -4.50
C GLY A 44 -3.38 -1.77 -4.37
N CYS A 45 -3.09 -2.46 -5.48
CA CYS A 45 -2.73 -3.87 -5.48
C CYS A 45 -1.46 -4.11 -6.30
N VAL A 46 -0.72 -5.14 -5.88
CA VAL A 46 0.47 -5.63 -6.58
C VAL A 46 0.13 -7.01 -7.14
N ILE A 47 0.26 -7.15 -8.45
CA ILE A 47 -0.06 -8.36 -9.19
C ILE A 47 1.23 -8.89 -9.80
N ASP A 48 1.54 -10.16 -9.59
CA ASP A 48 2.67 -10.79 -10.27
C ASP A 48 2.42 -10.87 -11.78
N ILE A 49 3.41 -10.46 -12.60
CA ILE A 49 3.24 -10.44 -14.06
C ILE A 49 3.21 -11.86 -14.64
N LEU A 50 3.98 -12.78 -14.06
CA LEU A 50 4.12 -14.14 -14.60
C LEU A 50 2.85 -14.97 -14.38
N THR A 51 2.36 -14.99 -13.15
CA THR A 51 1.21 -15.82 -12.73
C THR A 51 -0.13 -15.09 -12.84
N GLY A 52 -0.13 -13.76 -12.86
CA GLY A 52 -1.34 -12.93 -12.80
C GLY A 52 -1.98 -12.88 -11.41
N TYR A 53 -1.34 -13.44 -10.38
CA TYR A 53 -1.88 -13.47 -9.03
C TYR A 53 -1.64 -12.19 -8.24
N VAL A 54 -2.62 -11.81 -7.42
CA VAL A 54 -2.49 -10.70 -6.48
C VAL A 54 -1.61 -11.13 -5.30
N ILE A 55 -0.42 -10.52 -5.20
CA ILE A 55 0.55 -10.78 -4.13
C ILE A 55 0.14 -10.07 -2.83
N ASP A 56 -0.36 -8.84 -2.97
CA ASP A 56 -0.66 -7.94 -1.87
C ASP A 56 -1.58 -6.78 -2.30
N TYR A 57 -2.25 -6.15 -1.34
CA TYR A 57 -3.07 -4.95 -1.55
C TYR A 57 -3.10 -4.04 -0.32
N GLU A 58 -3.26 -2.74 -0.53
CA GLU A 58 -3.39 -1.74 0.52
C GLU A 58 -4.65 -0.92 0.29
N VAL A 59 -5.57 -0.95 1.25
CA VAL A 59 -6.72 -0.05 1.28
C VAL A 59 -6.24 1.29 1.83
N MET A 60 -6.39 2.35 1.06
CA MET A 60 -6.08 3.71 1.46
C MET A 60 -7.36 4.44 1.83
N SER A 61 -7.36 5.14 2.96
CA SER A 61 -8.49 5.96 3.38
C SER A 61 -8.05 7.28 4.02
N LYS A 62 -8.81 8.31 3.69
CA LYS A 62 -8.77 9.65 4.29
C LYS A 62 -9.97 9.90 5.21
N HIS A 63 -10.88 8.93 5.31
CA HIS A 63 -12.12 9.03 6.03
C HIS A 63 -12.23 7.91 7.09
N SER A 64 -12.76 8.25 8.26
CA SER A 64 -13.15 7.31 9.30
C SER A 64 -14.49 7.76 9.88
N THR A 65 -15.49 6.88 9.77
CA THR A 65 -16.83 7.10 10.31
C THR A 65 -16.78 7.28 11.83
N ASP A 66 -15.94 6.51 12.53
CA ASP A 66 -15.74 6.64 13.98
C ASP A 66 -15.21 8.03 14.34
N CYS A 67 -14.24 8.53 13.58
CA CYS A 67 -13.68 9.86 13.79
C CYS A 67 -14.72 10.97 13.53
N GLU A 68 -15.56 10.83 12.50
CA GLU A 68 -16.61 11.80 12.21
C GLU A 68 -17.71 11.81 13.28
N TYR A 69 -18.10 10.62 13.73
CA TYR A 69 -19.05 10.48 14.83
C TYR A 69 -18.50 11.07 16.12
N ALA A 70 -17.26 10.71 16.52
CA ALA A 70 -16.61 11.23 17.71
C ALA A 70 -16.46 12.76 17.67
N LYS A 71 -16.09 13.34 16.51
CA LYS A 71 -16.03 14.80 16.33
C LYS A 71 -17.39 15.46 16.56
N THR A 72 -18.47 14.80 16.15
CA THR A 72 -19.84 15.31 16.29
C THR A 72 -20.31 15.24 17.75
N VAL A 73 -20.07 14.12 18.43
CA VAL A 73 -20.59 13.90 19.80
C VAL A 73 -19.71 14.46 20.91
N LEU A 74 -18.38 14.46 20.75
CA LEU A 74 -17.43 14.98 21.74
C LEU A 74 -17.03 16.44 21.46
N GLY A 75 -17.28 16.94 20.24
CA GLY A 75 -16.80 18.23 19.76
C GLY A 75 -15.34 18.15 19.31
N GLY A 76 -15.06 18.23 18.01
CA GLY A 76 -13.73 17.93 17.43
C GLY A 76 -12.52 18.77 17.89
N LYS A 77 -12.69 19.74 18.78
CA LYS A 77 -11.61 20.52 19.42
C LYS A 77 -11.60 20.40 20.95
N SER A 78 -12.48 19.58 21.52
CA SER A 78 -12.59 19.38 22.96
C SER A 78 -11.44 18.53 23.48
N ALA A 79 -11.16 18.62 24.78
CA ALA A 79 -10.17 17.78 25.43
C ALA A 79 -10.58 16.29 25.37
N GLU A 80 -11.87 16.03 25.48
CA GLU A 80 -12.50 14.71 25.39
C GLU A 80 -12.23 14.06 24.02
N TYR A 81 -12.39 14.83 22.93
CA TYR A 81 -12.07 14.33 21.60
C TYR A 81 -10.58 14.02 21.44
N LEU A 82 -9.69 14.86 21.96
CA LEU A 82 -8.24 14.64 21.85
C LEU A 82 -7.79 13.38 22.60
N ILE A 83 -8.31 13.15 23.81
CA ILE A 83 -8.06 11.94 24.60
C ILE A 83 -8.59 10.70 23.86
N TRP A 84 -9.83 10.77 23.35
CA TRP A 84 -10.41 9.69 22.56
C TRP A 84 -9.58 9.40 21.30
N PHE A 85 -9.19 10.44 20.55
CA PHE A 85 -8.46 10.29 19.29
C PHE A 85 -7.09 9.68 19.50
N ASP A 86 -6.38 10.03 20.57
CA ASP A 86 -5.10 9.41 20.92
C ASP A 86 -5.25 7.90 21.15
N SER A 87 -6.30 7.49 21.87
CA SER A 87 -6.61 6.06 22.09
C SER A 87 -7.07 5.32 20.82
N HIS A 88 -7.71 6.02 19.87
CA HIS A 88 -8.23 5.46 18.61
C HIS A 88 -7.18 5.39 17.50
N LYS A 89 -6.05 6.09 17.63
CA LYS A 89 -5.08 6.29 16.55
C LYS A 89 -4.59 4.99 15.89
N THR A 90 -4.45 3.91 16.67
CA THR A 90 -3.98 2.61 16.19
C THR A 90 -5.06 1.79 15.46
N SER A 91 -6.34 2.07 15.71
CA SER A 91 -7.48 1.42 15.05
C SER A 91 -8.16 2.31 14.01
N CYS A 92 -7.66 3.53 13.81
CA CYS A 92 -8.22 4.47 12.86
C CYS A 92 -8.08 3.99 11.42
N SER A 93 -9.18 4.00 10.69
CA SER A 93 -9.18 3.69 9.25
C SER A 93 -8.44 4.74 8.41
N ILE A 94 -8.24 5.96 8.91
CA ILE A 94 -7.51 7.01 8.19
C ILE A 94 -6.03 6.68 8.18
N ASN A 95 -5.50 6.43 6.99
CA ASN A 95 -4.11 6.04 6.80
C ASN A 95 -3.37 6.87 5.73
N ASN A 96 -4.04 7.91 5.21
CA ASN A 96 -3.45 8.97 4.38
C ASN A 96 -4.02 10.32 4.80
N THR A 97 -3.14 11.28 5.08
CA THR A 97 -3.51 12.67 5.41
C THR A 97 -3.25 13.64 4.26
N GLY A 98 -2.58 13.19 3.18
CA GLY A 98 -2.33 13.99 1.98
C GLY A 98 -3.54 14.11 1.05
N THR A 99 -3.35 14.66 -0.14
CA THR A 99 -4.44 14.77 -1.13
C THR A 99 -4.83 13.39 -1.68
N SER A 100 -5.97 13.30 -2.36
CA SER A 100 -6.37 12.03 -2.99
C SER A 100 -5.34 11.55 -4.02
N GLY A 101 -4.70 12.47 -4.74
CA GLY A 101 -3.60 12.15 -5.66
C GLY A 101 -2.31 11.67 -4.99
N THR A 102 -2.16 11.78 -3.65
CA THR A 102 -1.02 11.17 -2.94
C THR A 102 -1.29 9.76 -2.45
N MET A 103 -2.56 9.32 -2.46
CA MET A 103 -2.93 7.99 -1.95
C MET A 103 -2.26 6.88 -2.76
N GLU A 104 -2.14 7.04 -4.08
CA GLU A 104 -1.45 6.08 -4.96
C GLU A 104 0.00 5.85 -4.52
N ARG A 105 0.77 6.93 -4.40
CA ARG A 105 2.18 6.88 -3.97
C ARG A 105 2.33 6.32 -2.55
N ALA A 106 1.41 6.68 -1.65
CA ALA A 106 1.41 6.17 -0.30
C ALA A 106 1.08 4.66 -0.25
N ALA A 107 0.13 4.18 -1.05
CA ALA A 107 -0.17 2.76 -1.20
C ALA A 107 1.04 1.99 -1.73
N ALA A 108 1.63 2.47 -2.84
CA ALA A 108 2.82 1.89 -3.44
C ALA A 108 3.95 1.77 -2.42
N TYR A 109 4.26 2.85 -1.68
CA TYR A 109 5.31 2.80 -0.65
C TYR A 109 5.04 1.73 0.41
N LYS A 110 3.81 1.64 0.93
CA LYS A 110 3.49 0.63 1.94
C LYS A 110 3.61 -0.80 1.41
N LEU A 111 3.18 -1.02 0.16
CA LEU A 111 3.23 -2.32 -0.51
C LEU A 111 4.69 -2.76 -0.76
N TRP A 112 5.53 -1.87 -1.29
CA TRP A 112 6.95 -2.16 -1.50
C TRP A 112 7.69 -2.32 -0.18
N TYR A 113 7.45 -1.45 0.79
CA TYR A 113 8.14 -1.48 2.07
C TYR A 113 7.95 -2.82 2.80
N ARG A 114 6.73 -3.37 2.79
CA ARG A 114 6.44 -4.63 3.47
C ARG A 114 6.73 -5.88 2.65
N SER A 115 6.99 -5.75 1.34
CA SER A 115 7.31 -6.90 0.48
C SER A 115 8.54 -7.65 0.96
N GLY A 116 9.54 -6.94 1.52
CA GLY A 116 10.74 -7.56 2.07
C GLY A 116 10.40 -8.55 3.20
N LYS A 117 9.48 -8.19 4.09
CA LYS A 117 9.01 -9.12 5.15
C LYS A 117 8.25 -10.33 4.61
N MET A 118 7.85 -10.28 3.34
CA MET A 118 7.18 -11.36 2.64
C MET A 118 8.14 -12.17 1.76
N GLY A 119 9.44 -11.84 1.78
CA GLY A 119 10.46 -12.50 0.97
C GLY A 119 10.44 -12.08 -0.50
N PHE A 120 9.88 -10.92 -0.84
CA PHE A 120 9.84 -10.40 -2.22
C PHE A 120 10.49 -9.03 -2.34
N ARG A 121 11.12 -8.79 -3.49
CA ARG A 121 11.52 -7.47 -3.97
C ARG A 121 10.91 -7.27 -5.35
N TYR A 122 10.11 -6.22 -5.48
CA TYR A 122 9.44 -5.86 -6.72
C TYR A 122 10.38 -4.98 -7.54
N THR A 123 11.23 -5.61 -8.36
CA THR A 123 12.35 -4.96 -9.06
C THR A 123 12.01 -4.49 -10.47
N THR A 124 10.77 -4.71 -10.92
CA THR A 124 10.29 -4.24 -12.22
C THR A 124 8.81 -3.95 -12.11
N ILE A 125 8.39 -2.79 -12.61
CA ILE A 125 6.99 -2.33 -12.51
C ILE A 125 6.38 -2.16 -13.91
N LEU A 126 5.27 -2.85 -14.15
CA LEU A 126 4.35 -2.56 -15.25
C LEU A 126 3.18 -1.72 -14.72
N SER A 127 3.02 -0.50 -15.22
CA SER A 127 1.95 0.42 -14.83
C SER A 127 1.27 1.03 -16.06
N ASN A 128 -0.01 1.35 -15.91
CA ASN A 128 -0.90 1.82 -16.97
C ASN A 128 -0.91 3.36 -17.16
N GLY A 129 -0.10 4.10 -16.39
CA GLY A 129 -0.29 5.54 -16.22
C GLY A 129 0.99 6.35 -16.15
N ASP A 130 0.93 7.41 -15.33
CA ASP A 130 2.08 8.28 -15.09
C ASP A 130 3.11 7.62 -14.14
N ALA A 131 4.37 8.02 -14.23
CA ALA A 131 5.45 7.39 -13.48
C ALA A 131 5.55 7.88 -12.01
N LYS A 132 4.53 8.52 -11.44
CA LYS A 132 4.65 9.18 -10.12
C LYS A 132 4.90 8.20 -8.98
N ALA A 133 4.23 7.05 -8.96
CA ALA A 133 4.47 6.02 -7.95
C ALA A 133 5.89 5.46 -8.05
N PHE A 134 6.33 5.12 -9.27
CA PHE A 134 7.68 4.63 -9.54
C PHE A 134 8.76 5.64 -9.12
N ASN A 135 8.65 6.89 -9.56
CA ASN A 135 9.60 7.95 -9.20
C ASN A 135 9.68 8.14 -7.68
N TYR A 136 8.53 8.13 -7.00
CA TYR A 136 8.49 8.25 -5.56
C TYR A 136 9.18 7.08 -4.84
N LEU A 137 8.98 5.85 -5.31
CA LEU A 137 9.66 4.68 -4.75
C LEU A 137 11.19 4.75 -4.96
N LYS A 138 11.64 5.24 -6.13
CA LYS A 138 13.06 5.47 -6.42
C LYS A 138 13.68 6.54 -5.53
N GLU A 139 13.02 7.68 -5.40
CA GLU A 139 13.44 8.76 -4.51
C GLU A 139 13.55 8.30 -3.05
N LYS A 140 12.68 7.37 -2.63
CA LYS A 140 12.71 6.79 -1.29
C LYS A 140 13.74 5.69 -1.09
N ASN A 141 14.43 5.27 -2.15
CA ASN A 141 15.41 4.18 -2.11
C ASN A 141 14.83 2.94 -1.40
N ILE A 142 13.64 2.50 -1.84
CA ILE A 142 12.75 1.64 -1.05
C ILE A 142 13.37 0.29 -0.62
N TYR A 143 14.35 -0.22 -1.36
CA TYR A 143 15.09 -1.45 -1.04
C TYR A 143 16.56 -1.21 -0.67
N GLY A 144 17.00 0.04 -0.56
CA GLY A 144 18.40 0.40 -0.30
C GLY A 144 19.26 0.44 -1.57
N ALA A 145 20.51 0.88 -1.41
CA ALA A 145 21.42 1.17 -2.52
C ALA A 145 21.77 -0.05 -3.39
N ASP A 146 21.65 -1.26 -2.83
CA ASP A 146 22.03 -2.51 -3.51
C ASP A 146 20.92 -3.09 -4.37
N THR A 147 19.73 -2.47 -4.42
CA THR A 147 18.58 -3.02 -5.15
C THR A 147 17.75 -1.91 -5.76
N GLU A 148 17.79 -1.85 -7.09
CA GLU A 148 16.95 -0.97 -7.89
C GLU A 148 15.57 -1.58 -8.18
N ILE A 149 14.64 -0.70 -8.55
CA ILE A 149 13.28 -1.01 -9.00
C ILE A 149 13.02 -0.49 -10.41
#